data_AF-A0A3M5VXV6-F1
#
_entry.id   AF-A0A3M5VXV6-F1
#
_cell.length_a   1.000
_cell.length_b   1.000
_cell.length_c   1.000
_cell.angle_alpha   90.00
_cell.angle_beta   90.00
_cell.angle_gamma   90.00
#
_symmetry.space_group_name_H-M   'P 1'
#
loop_
_entity.id
_entity.type
_entity.pdbx_description
1 polymer ?
#
loop_
_entity_poly.entity_id
_entity_poly.type
_entity_poly.pdbx_seq_one_letter_code
_entity_poly.pdbx_strand_id
1 'polypeptide(L)'
;MHCQTPRNLLPAHLYLGVNRSRKNGLTGSEYMGAAPCISQIASLLAEPKRTAMLWALMDGSAKSSDELAALAGLSPASANAHLARLTGSGLLRIEARRGQRLF
;
A
#
# COMPACT_ATOMS: atom_id res chain seq x y z
N MET A 1 33.30 -11.76 38.20
CA MET A 1 32.82 -10.38 37.98
C MET A 1 32.23 -10.31 36.59
N HIS A 2 30.94 -9.96 36.52
CA HIS A 2 30.15 -9.80 35.31
C HIS A 2 30.65 -8.61 34.48
N CYS A 3 30.80 -8.77 33.17
CA CYS A 3 30.74 -7.64 32.24
C CYS A 3 29.89 -7.99 31.00
N GLN A 4 28.75 -7.32 30.97
CA GLN A 4 27.74 -7.12 29.93
C GLN A 4 28.21 -7.06 28.47
N THR A 5 27.33 -7.56 27.61
CA THR A 5 27.21 -7.36 26.16
C THR A 5 26.97 -5.90 25.72
N PRO A 6 27.33 -5.56 24.48
CA PRO A 6 26.48 -4.73 23.61
C PRO A 6 26.12 -5.49 22.32
N ARG A 7 24.82 -5.72 22.02
CA ARG A 7 23.94 -4.85 21.21
C ARG A 7 24.60 -4.35 19.92
N ASN A 8 24.55 -5.16 18.86
CA ASN A 8 24.21 -4.77 17.48
C ASN A 8 24.68 -5.84 16.47
N LEU A 9 23.81 -6.80 16.17
CA LEU A 9 23.93 -7.60 14.95
C LEU A 9 22.53 -7.66 14.35
N LEU A 10 22.30 -6.90 13.28
CA LEU A 10 21.32 -7.15 12.21
C LEU A 10 21.44 -6.02 11.17
N PRO A 11 22.06 -6.24 10.01
CA PRO A 11 21.72 -5.47 8.82
C PRO A 11 20.52 -6.14 8.12
N ALA A 12 19.44 -5.38 8.01
CA ALA A 12 18.26 -5.70 7.25
C ALA A 12 18.56 -5.74 5.74
N HIS A 13 19.04 -6.88 5.24
CA HIS A 13 19.03 -7.18 3.81
C HIS A 13 17.85 -8.11 3.50
N LEU A 14 16.65 -7.54 3.40
CA LEU A 14 15.56 -8.21 2.70
C LEU A 14 14.59 -7.20 2.08
N TYR A 15 14.23 -7.49 0.83
CA TYR A 15 13.26 -6.84 -0.05
C TYR A 15 13.71 -5.63 -0.88
N LEU A 16 14.46 -5.91 -1.95
CA LEU A 16 14.23 -5.23 -3.24
C LEU A 16 14.20 -6.25 -4.39
N GLY A 17 13.07 -6.94 -4.50
CA GLY A 17 12.67 -7.69 -5.69
C GLY A 17 11.57 -6.93 -6.43
N VAL A 18 11.91 -5.78 -7.01
CA VAL A 18 11.01 -5.01 -7.87
C VAL A 18 10.87 -5.75 -9.20
N ASN A 19 9.85 -6.59 -9.34
CA ASN A 19 9.52 -7.19 -10.63
C ASN A 19 8.74 -6.17 -11.48
N ARG A 20 9.48 -5.22 -12.06
CA ARG A 20 8.99 -4.23 -13.01
C ARG A 20 8.87 -4.89 -14.38
N SER A 21 7.70 -5.44 -14.70
CA SER A 21 7.40 -5.86 -16.07
C SER A 21 5.92 -5.73 -16.38
N ARG A 22 5.57 -4.64 -17.08
CA ARG A 22 5.00 -4.66 -18.43
C ARG A 22 5.02 -3.22 -18.96
N LYS A 23 5.85 -2.98 -19.97
CA LYS A 23 5.86 -1.73 -20.73
C LYS A 23 4.60 -1.70 -21.59
N ASN A 24 3.70 -0.76 -21.36
CA ASN A 24 2.78 -0.30 -22.39
C ASN A 24 3.29 1.05 -22.88
N GLY A 25 4.07 1.02 -23.96
CA GLY A 25 4.30 2.21 -24.76
C GLY A 25 3.02 2.52 -25.53
N LEU A 26 2.60 3.77 -25.49
CA LEU A 26 1.85 4.51 -26.52
C LEU A 26 1.97 6.00 -26.16
N THR A 27 2.51 6.74 -27.11
CA THR A 27 2.87 8.15 -27.08
C THR A 27 1.64 9.05 -27.15
N GLY A 28 1.63 10.15 -26.37
CA GLY A 28 0.72 11.29 -26.57
C GLY A 28 0.47 12.11 -25.30
N SER A 29 0.90 13.38 -25.33
CA SER A 29 0.68 14.47 -24.35
C SER A 29 1.54 14.51 -23.07
N GLU A 30 2.77 14.99 -23.23
CA GLU A 30 3.54 15.64 -22.17
C GLU A 30 3.04 17.07 -21.92
N TYR A 31 1.87 17.25 -21.29
CA TYR A 31 1.51 18.50 -20.59
C TYR A 31 0.49 18.16 -19.49
N MET A 32 0.88 18.38 -18.22
CA MET A 32 0.25 17.88 -16.99
C MET A 32 0.54 16.39 -16.72
N GLY A 33 1.19 16.08 -15.60
CA GLY A 33 1.56 14.71 -15.22
C GLY A 33 0.39 13.74 -15.42
N ALA A 34 0.54 12.84 -16.40
CA ALA A 34 -0.55 12.09 -16.99
C ALA A 34 -1.41 11.43 -15.90
N ALA A 35 -2.65 11.89 -15.76
CA ALA A 35 -3.62 11.25 -14.90
C ALA A 35 -3.70 9.77 -15.28
N PRO A 36 -3.71 8.83 -14.31
CA PRO A 36 -3.75 7.42 -14.61
C PRO A 36 -4.93 7.12 -15.52
N CYS A 37 -4.68 6.36 -16.59
CA CYS A 37 -5.74 5.97 -17.52
C CYS A 37 -6.84 5.25 -16.74
N ILE A 38 -8.12 5.52 -17.06
CA ILE A 38 -9.26 4.93 -16.34
C ILE A 38 -9.20 3.40 -16.27
N SER A 39 -8.64 2.75 -17.29
CA SER A 39 -8.40 1.30 -17.32
C SER A 39 -7.46 0.81 -16.21
N GLN A 40 -6.45 1.60 -15.85
CA GLN A 40 -5.50 1.29 -14.77
C GLN A 40 -6.18 1.39 -13.41
N ILE A 41 -6.96 2.46 -13.20
CA ILE A 41 -7.76 2.64 -11.99
C ILE A 41 -8.77 1.50 -11.85
N ALA A 42 -9.53 1.21 -12.91
CA ALA A 42 -10.52 0.13 -12.92
C ALA A 42 -9.87 -1.23 -12.60
N SER A 43 -8.69 -1.52 -13.14
CA SER A 43 -7.95 -2.75 -12.84
C SER A 43 -7.55 -2.85 -11.36
N LEU A 44 -7.23 -1.72 -10.73
CA LEU A 44 -6.97 -1.68 -9.29
C LEU A 44 -8.26 -1.88 -8.50
N LEU A 45 -9.36 -1.25 -8.88
CA LEU A 45 -10.64 -1.37 -8.17
C LEU A 45 -11.31 -2.75 -8.36
N ALA A 46 -11.04 -3.46 -9.45
CA ALA A 46 -11.68 -4.73 -9.79
C ALA A 46 -11.20 -5.94 -8.95
N GLU A 47 -10.34 -5.74 -7.96
CA GLU A 47 -9.92 -6.82 -7.06
C GLU A 47 -10.78 -6.80 -5.78
N PRO A 48 -11.53 -7.88 -5.48
CA PRO A 48 -12.54 -7.87 -4.42
C PRO A 48 -12.05 -7.41 -3.05
N LYS A 49 -10.82 -7.78 -2.65
CA LYS A 49 -10.28 -7.41 -1.34
C LYS A 49 -9.91 -5.94 -1.28
N ARG A 50 -9.33 -5.37 -2.35
CA ARG A 50 -9.15 -3.90 -2.47
C ARG A 50 -10.47 -3.16 -2.46
N THR A 51 -11.49 -3.65 -3.16
CA THR A 51 -12.82 -3.02 -3.13
C THR A 51 -13.41 -3.05 -1.72
N ALA A 52 -13.28 -4.15 -0.98
CA ALA A 52 -13.77 -4.25 0.39
C ALA A 52 -13.06 -3.26 1.35
N MET A 53 -11.74 -3.11 1.22
CA MET A 53 -10.98 -2.12 1.99
C MET A 53 -11.39 -0.68 1.66
N LEU A 54 -11.55 -0.36 0.37
CA LEU A 54 -12.02 0.96 -0.05
C LEU A 54 -13.45 1.22 0.42
N TRP A 55 -14.33 0.22 0.33
CA TRP A 55 -15.68 0.29 0.85
C TRP A 55 -15.71 0.62 2.34
N ALA A 56 -14.84 -0.02 3.13
CA ALA A 56 -14.72 0.28 4.54
C ALA A 56 -14.29 1.73 4.84
N LEU A 57 -13.62 2.42 3.91
CA LEU A 57 -13.18 3.81 4.09
C LEU A 57 -14.20 4.84 3.58
N MET A 58 -15.22 4.41 2.82
CA MET A 58 -16.24 5.33 2.27
C MET A 58 -17.12 5.96 3.35
N ASP A 59 -17.11 5.43 4.58
CA ASP A 59 -17.76 6.05 5.74
C ASP A 59 -17.04 7.32 6.24
N GLY A 60 -15.87 7.65 5.66
CA GLY A 60 -15.07 8.82 6.00
C GLY A 60 -14.16 8.61 7.23
N SER A 61 -14.16 7.42 7.82
CA SER A 61 -13.31 7.13 8.98
C SER A 61 -11.93 6.67 8.52
N ALA A 62 -10.89 7.29 9.06
CA ALA A 62 -9.52 6.85 8.88
C ALA A 62 -9.28 5.55 9.67
N LYS A 63 -8.83 4.48 8.99
CA LYS A 63 -8.66 3.15 9.59
C LYS A 63 -7.21 2.68 9.49
N SER A 64 -6.77 1.92 10.48
CA SER A 64 -5.45 1.29 10.46
C SER A 64 -5.40 0.09 9.49
N SER A 65 -4.18 -0.34 9.15
CA SER A 65 -3.99 -1.54 8.32
C SER A 65 -4.61 -2.79 8.95
N ASP A 66 -4.59 -2.92 10.28
CA ASP A 66 -5.08 -4.11 10.97
C ASP A 66 -6.61 -4.14 11.00
N GLU A 67 -7.25 -2.98 11.18
CA GLU A 67 -8.71 -2.84 11.07
C GLU A 67 -9.19 -3.18 9.66
N LEU A 68 -8.51 -2.66 8.63
CA LEU A 68 -8.83 -2.98 7.23
C LEU A 68 -8.59 -4.46 6.90
N ALA A 69 -7.56 -5.08 7.50
CA ALA A 69 -7.32 -6.51 7.36
C ALA A 69 -8.49 -7.33 7.95
N ALA A 70 -8.95 -6.97 9.15
CA ALA A 70 -10.07 -7.63 9.80
C ALA A 70 -11.37 -7.47 8.99
N LEU A 71 -11.67 -6.26 8.51
CA LEU A 71 -12.87 -5.98 7.70
C LEU A 71 -12.86 -6.71 6.35
N ALA A 72 -11.69 -6.85 5.72
CA ALA A 72 -11.54 -7.54 4.45
C ALA A 72 -11.33 -9.07 4.60
N GLY A 73 -11.24 -9.59 5.82
CA GLY A 73 -10.91 -11.00 6.08
C GLY A 73 -9.56 -11.41 5.48
N LEU A 74 -8.52 -10.60 5.73
CA LEU A 74 -7.16 -10.80 5.25
C LEU A 74 -6.18 -10.93 6.41
N SER A 75 -5.04 -11.58 6.15
CA SER A 75 -3.89 -11.49 7.05
C SER A 75 -3.28 -10.08 7.01
N PRO A 76 -2.60 -9.63 8.08
CA PRO A 76 -1.93 -8.32 8.08
C PRO A 76 -0.91 -8.16 6.95
N ALA A 77 -0.21 -9.24 6.58
CA ALA A 77 0.75 -9.23 5.48
C ALA A 77 0.07 -9.00 4.12
N SER A 78 -1.01 -9.74 3.84
CA SER A 78 -1.77 -9.58 2.60
C SER A 78 -2.40 -8.19 2.53
N ALA A 79 -2.99 -7.70 3.62
CA ALA A 79 -3.59 -6.37 3.68
C ALA A 79 -2.58 -5.27 3.32
N ASN A 80 -1.39 -5.31 3.92
CA ASN A 80 -0.34 -4.35 3.60
C ASN A 80 0.08 -4.41 2.13
N ALA A 81 0.10 -5.58 1.48
CA ALA A 81 0.40 -5.69 0.06
C ALA A 81 -0.67 -5.03 -0.83
N HIS A 82 -1.96 -5.16 -0.48
CA HIS A 82 -3.05 -4.47 -1.18
C HIS A 82 -2.98 -2.95 -0.96
N LEU A 83 -2.78 -2.52 0.29
CA LEU A 83 -2.66 -1.10 0.66
C LEU A 83 -1.47 -0.43 -0.02
N ALA A 84 -0.33 -1.10 -0.11
CA ALA A 84 0.84 -0.59 -0.83
C ALA A 84 0.57 -0.35 -2.33
N ARG A 85 -0.27 -1.17 -2.96
CA ARG A 85 -0.70 -0.95 -4.36
C ARG A 85 -1.66 0.23 -4.49
N LEU A 86 -2.59 0.38 -3.55
CA LEU A 86 -3.53 1.50 -3.53
C LEU A 86 -2.83 2.84 -3.28
N THR A 87 -1.88 2.88 -2.36
CA THR A 87 -1.11 4.11 -2.07
C THR A 87 -0.08 4.40 -3.14
N GLY A 88 0.60 3.38 -3.67
CA GLY A 88 1.56 3.53 -4.76
C GLY A 88 0.93 3.97 -6.09
N SER A 89 -0.38 3.80 -6.25
CA SER A 89 -1.14 4.29 -7.41
C SER A 89 -1.80 5.66 -7.19
N GLY A 90 -1.66 6.24 -6.00
CA GLY A 90 -2.28 7.53 -5.66
C GLY A 90 -3.79 7.47 -5.40
N LEU A 91 -4.37 6.27 -5.29
CA LEU A 91 -5.80 6.09 -5.02
C LEU A 91 -6.15 6.19 -3.53
N LEU A 92 -5.16 6.06 -2.65
CA LEU A 92 -5.34 6.06 -1.21
C LEU A 92 -4.28 6.94 -0.55
N ARG A 93 -4.73 7.84 0.32
CA ARG A 93 -3.85 8.70 1.12
C ARG A 93 -3.44 7.97 2.40
N ILE A 94 -2.27 8.30 2.90
CA ILE A 94 -1.82 7.87 4.22
C ILE A 94 -1.82 9.09 5.15
N GLU A 95 -2.37 8.91 6.35
CA GLU A 95 -2.33 9.91 7.41
C GLU A 95 -1.59 9.35 8.63
N ALA A 96 -0.61 10.12 9.13
CA ALA A 96 0.09 9.77 10.36
C ALA A 96 -0.62 10.42 11.55
N ARG A 97 -1.26 9.62 12.41
CA ARG A 97 -1.93 10.09 13.62
C ARG A 97 -1.38 9.39 14.85
N ARG A 98 -0.81 10.16 15.80
CA ARG A 98 -0.25 9.64 17.07
C ARG A 98 0.76 8.49 16.87
N GLY A 99 1.57 8.56 15.81
CA GLY A 99 2.56 7.52 15.48
C GLY A 99 1.98 6.29 14.78
N GLN A 100 0.68 6.26 14.49
CA GLN A 100 0.04 5.21 13.72
C GLN A 100 -0.21 5.65 12.27
N ARG A 101 -0.09 4.70 11.35
CA ARG A 101 -0.41 4.88 9.93
C ARG A 101 -1.87 4.55 9.69
N LEU A 102 -2.65 5.56 9.35
CA LEU A 102 -4.05 5.44 8.97
C LEU A 102 -4.21 5.68 7.46
N PHE A 103 -5.28 5.14 6.92
CA PHE A 103 -5.68 5.25 5.52
C PHE A 103 -7.08 5.84 5.42
#